data_AF-A0A0N0CY54-F1
#
_entry.id   AF-A0A0N0CY54-F1
#
_cell.length_a   1.000
_cell.length_b   1.000
_cell.length_c   1.000
_cell.angle_alpha   90.00
_cell.angle_beta   90.00
_cell.angle_gamma   90.00
#
_symmetry.space_group_name_H-M   'P 1'
#
loop_
_entity.id
_entity.type
_entity.pdbx_description
1 polymer ?
#
loop_
_entity_poly.entity_id
_entity_poly.type
_entity_poly.pdbx_seq_one_letter_code
_entity_poly.pdbx_strand_id
1 'polypeptide(L)'
;MNILFQLYHIVFVMTMLGAKPQHSFHSSLAEMNYNNKSKSFQVVLKLFADDTEAALTKFSGLSYSVGGLGKNRNPDAVLSAYLNEHFVLTKKNKKSTIQYIGKEVSVDMITVYFEIPFNDNLKNYTLSNTIMLDLFDDQSNIINLQKDNKNKSFQFDSNKRSIQFTNIW
;
A
#
# COMPACT_ATOMS: atom_id res chain seq x y z
N MET A 1 -41.72 -38.85 27.20
CA MET A 1 -40.43 -38.19 27.49
C MET A 1 -39.81 -37.86 26.14
N ASN A 2 -39.98 -36.61 25.70
CA ASN A 2 -39.99 -36.25 24.27
C ASN A 2 -38.58 -36.07 23.69
N ILE A 3 -38.25 -36.94 22.74
CA ILE A 3 -37.04 -36.92 21.89
C ILE A 3 -36.92 -35.60 21.08
N LEU A 4 -37.98 -34.79 21.04
CA LEU A 4 -38.05 -33.49 20.37
C LEU A 4 -37.21 -32.38 21.04
N PHE A 5 -36.78 -32.55 22.29
CA PHE A 5 -35.99 -31.51 22.99
C PHE A 5 -34.48 -31.54 22.69
N GLN A 6 -33.94 -32.66 22.17
CA GLN A 6 -32.50 -32.80 21.89
C GLN A 6 -32.09 -32.26 20.50
N LEU A 7 -33.02 -32.10 19.56
CA LEU A 7 -32.72 -31.59 18.22
C LEU A 7 -32.52 -30.06 18.17
N TYR A 8 -32.97 -29.33 19.19
CA TYR A 8 -32.82 -27.86 19.23
C TYR A 8 -31.39 -27.40 19.58
N HIS A 9 -30.58 -28.27 20.20
CA HIS A 9 -29.20 -27.95 20.56
C HIS A 9 -28.20 -28.20 19.43
N ILE A 10 -28.57 -28.96 18.40
CA ILE A 10 -27.71 -29.22 17.23
C ILE A 10 -27.84 -28.09 16.19
N VAL A 11 -28.98 -27.40 16.12
CA VAL A 11 -29.19 -26.31 15.16
C VAL A 11 -28.60 -24.97 15.65
N PHE A 12 -28.38 -24.79 16.96
CA PHE A 12 -27.84 -23.53 17.50
C PHE A 12 -26.31 -23.41 17.44
N VAL A 13 -25.58 -24.48 17.10
CA VAL A 13 -24.10 -24.51 17.15
C VAL A 13 -23.43 -24.24 15.80
N MET A 14 -24.19 -24.04 14.71
CA MET A 14 -23.61 -23.97 13.35
C MET A 14 -23.66 -22.60 12.65
N THR A 15 -23.87 -21.51 13.38
CA THR A 15 -23.87 -20.14 12.82
C THR A 15 -22.86 -19.20 13.48
N MET A 16 -21.68 -19.72 13.80
CA MET A 16 -20.47 -18.91 13.95
C MET A 16 -19.58 -19.12 12.71
N LEU A 17 -20.15 -18.89 11.52
CA LEU A 17 -19.33 -18.63 10.34
C LEU A 17 -18.63 -17.29 10.62
N GLY A 18 -17.36 -17.37 11.00
CA GLY A 18 -16.55 -16.23 11.39
C GLY A 18 -16.63 -15.15 10.31
N ALA A 19 -17.34 -14.08 10.60
CA ALA A 19 -17.16 -12.83 9.87
C ALA A 19 -15.72 -12.42 10.12
N LYS A 20 -14.88 -12.45 9.07
CA LYS A 20 -13.60 -11.73 9.14
C LYS A 20 -13.96 -10.28 9.46
N PRO A 21 -13.26 -9.63 10.42
CA PRO A 21 -13.48 -8.22 10.65
C PRO A 21 -13.30 -7.52 9.30
N GLN A 22 -14.38 -6.92 8.80
CA GLN A 22 -14.27 -5.95 7.73
C GLN A 22 -13.41 -4.83 8.32
N HIS A 23 -12.20 -4.64 7.81
CA HIS A 23 -11.30 -3.61 8.32
C HIS A 23 -12.06 -2.30 8.31
N SER A 24 -12.24 -1.69 9.47
CA SER A 24 -13.12 -0.51 9.63
C SER A 24 -12.61 0.71 8.86
N PHE A 25 -11.41 0.64 8.27
CA PHE A 25 -10.81 1.67 7.45
C PHE A 25 -9.59 1.13 6.66
N HIS A 26 -9.55 1.34 5.34
CA HIS A 26 -8.40 0.95 4.51
C HIS A 26 -7.34 2.06 4.45
N SER A 27 -6.07 1.71 4.67
CA SER A 27 -5.01 2.72 4.63
C SER A 27 -3.63 2.17 4.27
N SER A 28 -2.75 3.06 3.83
CA SER A 28 -1.32 2.80 3.74
C SER A 28 -0.52 3.89 4.45
N LEU A 29 0.67 3.53 4.94
CA LEU A 29 1.60 4.47 5.55
C LEU A 29 2.98 4.32 4.92
N ALA A 30 3.50 5.42 4.37
CA ALA A 30 4.85 5.50 3.87
C ALA A 30 5.69 6.48 4.70
N GLU A 31 6.85 6.04 5.13
CA GLU A 31 7.93 6.89 5.62
C GLU A 31 8.92 7.11 4.48
N MET A 32 9.08 8.35 4.04
CA MET A 32 9.91 8.73 2.89
C MET A 32 11.02 9.66 3.37
N ASN A 33 12.23 9.14 3.48
CA ASN A 33 13.37 9.84 4.06
C ASN A 33 14.41 10.16 2.98
N TYR A 34 14.79 11.42 2.83
CA TYR A 34 15.84 11.79 1.88
C TYR A 34 17.24 11.48 2.44
N ASN A 35 18.00 10.65 1.71
CA ASN A 35 19.37 10.34 2.04
C ASN A 35 20.33 11.12 1.13
N ASN A 36 21.07 12.06 1.72
CA ASN A 36 21.98 12.92 0.98
C ASN A 36 23.21 12.18 0.42
N LYS A 37 23.60 11.04 1.02
CA LYS A 37 24.76 10.24 0.57
C LYS A 37 24.41 9.44 -0.69
N SER A 38 23.26 8.76 -0.70
CA SER A 38 22.78 7.97 -1.84
C SER A 38 22.07 8.80 -2.91
N LYS A 39 21.69 10.06 -2.61
CA LYS A 39 20.89 10.92 -3.49
C LYS A 39 19.59 10.23 -3.91
N SER A 40 18.91 9.67 -2.92
CA SER A 40 17.64 8.98 -3.10
C SER A 40 16.70 9.28 -1.93
N PHE A 41 15.39 9.21 -2.19
CA PHE A 41 14.43 8.99 -1.13
C PHE A 41 14.37 7.50 -0.81
N GLN A 42 14.54 7.15 0.46
CA GLN A 42 14.38 5.80 0.97
C GLN A 42 12.97 5.69 1.55
N VAL A 43 12.21 4.72 1.07
CA VAL A 43 10.80 4.57 1.41
C VAL A 43 10.57 3.25 2.12
N VAL A 44 9.92 3.33 3.28
CA VAL A 44 9.35 2.20 4.00
C VAL A 44 7.84 2.33 3.92
N LEU A 45 7.20 1.41 3.20
CA LEU A 45 5.76 1.42 2.95
C LEU A 45 5.09 0.25 3.66
N LYS A 46 4.12 0.52 4.52
CA LYS A 46 3.31 -0.48 5.22
C LYS A 46 1.93 -0.58 4.58
N LEU A 47 1.51 -1.81 4.30
CA LEU A 47 0.26 -2.16 3.65
C LEU A 47 -0.38 -3.36 4.36
N PHE A 48 -1.71 -3.43 4.39
CA PHE A 48 -2.40 -4.64 4.81
C PHE A 48 -2.20 -5.77 3.79
N ALA A 49 -1.97 -6.99 4.29
CA ALA A 49 -1.56 -8.11 3.46
C ALA A 49 -2.64 -8.54 2.45
N ASP A 50 -3.85 -8.75 2.93
CA ASP A 50 -5.04 -9.12 2.15
C ASP A 50 -5.42 -8.06 1.11
N ASP A 51 -5.43 -6.79 1.51
CA ASP A 51 -5.70 -5.67 0.60
C ASP A 51 -4.67 -5.59 -0.54
N THR A 52 -3.39 -5.84 -0.21
CA THR A 52 -2.32 -5.87 -1.22
C THR A 52 -2.49 -7.05 -2.17
N GLU A 53 -2.88 -8.24 -1.69
CA GLU A 53 -3.18 -9.39 -2.56
C GLU A 53 -4.33 -9.07 -3.54
N ALA A 54 -5.39 -8.43 -3.05
CA ALA A 54 -6.51 -7.99 -3.86
C ALA A 54 -6.09 -6.95 -4.92
N ALA A 55 -5.29 -5.96 -4.52
CA ALA A 55 -4.77 -4.93 -5.40
C ALA A 55 -3.88 -5.52 -6.51
N LEU A 56 -2.93 -6.40 -6.16
CA LEU A 56 -2.05 -7.05 -7.15
C LEU A 56 -2.80 -8.03 -8.05
N THR A 57 -3.84 -8.69 -7.53
CA THR A 57 -4.72 -9.55 -8.33
C THR A 57 -5.48 -8.74 -9.37
N LYS A 58 -6.06 -7.60 -8.97
CA LYS A 58 -6.74 -6.67 -9.89
C LYS A 58 -5.77 -6.08 -10.92
N PHE A 59 -4.58 -5.66 -10.47
CA PHE A 59 -3.57 -5.05 -11.32
C PHE A 59 -3.01 -6.01 -12.39
N SER A 60 -2.72 -7.25 -12.01
CA SER A 60 -2.12 -8.24 -12.92
C SER A 60 -3.14 -9.07 -13.70
N GLY A 61 -4.41 -9.09 -13.28
CA GLY A 61 -5.44 -9.99 -13.81
C GLY A 61 -5.25 -11.45 -13.42
N LEU A 62 -4.28 -11.77 -12.55
CA LEU A 62 -3.97 -13.12 -12.09
C LEU A 62 -4.07 -13.19 -10.56
N SER A 63 -4.58 -14.30 -10.02
CA SER A 63 -4.60 -14.51 -8.57
C SER A 63 -3.18 -14.42 -8.00
N TYR A 64 -3.02 -13.54 -7.02
CA TYR A 64 -1.74 -13.20 -6.42
C TYR A 64 -1.76 -13.46 -4.92
N SER A 65 -0.64 -13.96 -4.38
CA SER A 65 -0.44 -14.04 -2.93
C SER A 65 0.95 -13.51 -2.59
N VAL A 66 1.02 -12.60 -1.62
CA VAL A 66 2.27 -11.90 -1.30
C VAL A 66 3.21 -12.80 -0.50
N GLY A 67 2.66 -13.81 0.20
CA GLY A 67 3.38 -14.86 0.93
C GLY A 67 4.01 -15.95 0.07
N GLY A 68 3.91 -15.87 -1.26
CA GLY A 68 4.67 -16.73 -2.18
C GLY A 68 4.12 -18.14 -2.43
N LEU A 69 2.89 -18.45 -1.99
CA LEU A 69 2.25 -19.75 -2.22
C LEU A 69 1.28 -19.77 -3.43
N GLY A 70 1.22 -18.67 -4.20
CA GLY A 70 0.44 -18.59 -5.43
C GLY A 70 1.14 -19.22 -6.64
N LYS A 71 0.38 -19.53 -7.70
CA LYS A 71 0.90 -20.12 -8.96
C LYS A 71 1.89 -19.22 -9.74
N ASN A 72 2.07 -17.96 -9.35
CA ASN A 72 2.87 -16.97 -10.07
C ASN A 72 4.31 -16.91 -9.59
N ARG A 73 5.25 -16.93 -10.55
CA ARG A 73 6.68 -17.14 -10.33
C ARG A 73 7.48 -15.90 -9.86
N ASN A 74 6.88 -14.71 -9.70
CA ASN A 74 7.62 -13.54 -9.19
C ASN A 74 6.77 -12.48 -8.45
N PRO A 75 6.51 -12.73 -7.15
CA PRO A 75 6.24 -11.81 -6.03
C PRO A 75 6.33 -10.31 -6.24
N ASP A 76 7.53 -10.00 -6.71
CA ASP A 76 8.20 -8.74 -6.43
C ASP A 76 8.20 -7.91 -7.68
N ALA A 77 8.26 -8.54 -8.86
CA ALA A 77 8.10 -7.87 -10.14
C ALA A 77 6.71 -7.22 -10.28
N VAL A 78 5.63 -7.91 -9.90
CA VAL A 78 4.27 -7.36 -9.99
C VAL A 78 4.07 -6.25 -8.96
N LEU A 79 4.53 -6.47 -7.72
CA LEU A 79 4.49 -5.44 -6.69
C LEU A 79 5.30 -4.20 -7.09
N SER A 80 6.50 -4.37 -7.63
CA SER A 80 7.34 -3.28 -8.11
C SER A 80 6.68 -2.52 -9.27
N ALA A 81 6.07 -3.23 -10.23
CA ALA A 81 5.33 -2.61 -11.33
C ALA A 81 4.13 -1.79 -10.82
N TYR A 82 3.35 -2.37 -9.90
CA TYR A 82 2.23 -1.68 -9.26
C TYR A 82 2.69 -0.41 -8.53
N LEU A 83 3.76 -0.48 -7.74
CA LEU A 83 4.29 0.69 -7.04
C LEU A 83 4.78 1.78 -8.01
N ASN A 84 5.40 1.41 -9.14
CA ASN A 84 5.83 2.37 -10.17
C ASN A 84 4.66 3.14 -10.81
N GLU A 85 3.44 2.58 -10.80
CA GLU A 85 2.24 3.26 -11.30
C GLU A 85 1.55 4.10 -10.22
N HIS A 86 1.54 3.62 -8.98
CA HIS A 86 0.71 4.18 -7.92
C HIS A 86 1.45 5.12 -6.94
N PHE A 87 2.77 4.99 -6.78
CA PHE A 87 3.59 5.83 -5.92
C PHE A 87 4.63 6.58 -6.76
N VAL A 88 4.35 7.83 -7.14
CA VAL A 88 5.09 8.51 -8.20
C VAL A 88 5.48 9.92 -7.81
N LEU A 89 6.75 10.25 -8.02
CA LEU A 89 7.26 11.61 -8.00
C LEU A 89 7.45 12.10 -9.44
N THR A 90 6.76 13.17 -9.84
CA THR A 90 6.75 13.65 -11.24
C THR A 90 7.26 15.08 -11.34
N LYS A 91 8.10 15.39 -12.33
CA LYS A 91 8.44 16.77 -12.70
C LYS A 91 8.42 16.95 -14.20
N LYS A 92 7.69 17.97 -14.67
CA LYS A 92 7.58 18.30 -16.11
C LYS A 92 7.32 17.05 -16.98
N ASN A 93 6.33 16.25 -16.59
CA ASN A 93 5.92 14.98 -17.23
C ASN A 93 6.92 13.82 -17.15
N LYS A 94 8.07 13.97 -16.48
CA LYS A 94 8.98 12.85 -16.19
C LYS A 94 8.58 12.20 -14.87
N LYS A 95 8.11 10.96 -14.93
CA LYS A 95 7.82 10.13 -13.75
C LYS A 95 9.11 9.55 -13.19
N SER A 96 9.21 9.47 -11.88
CA SER A 96 10.24 8.72 -11.19
C SER A 96 10.11 7.22 -11.46
N THR A 97 11.23 6.51 -11.40
CA THR A 97 11.24 5.04 -11.36
C THR A 97 11.66 4.60 -9.98
N ILE A 98 10.89 3.68 -9.41
CA ILE A 98 11.19 3.05 -8.13
C ILE A 98 12.28 1.97 -8.32
N GLN A 99 13.26 1.98 -7.43
CA GLN A 99 14.23 0.90 -7.24
C GLN A 99 13.77 0.03 -6.08
N TYR A 100 13.12 -1.09 -6.39
CA TYR A 100 12.65 -2.04 -5.38
C TYR A 100 13.83 -2.70 -4.67
N ILE A 101 13.79 -2.77 -3.33
CA ILE A 101 14.84 -3.37 -2.50
C ILE A 101 14.38 -4.71 -1.94
N GLY A 102 13.15 -4.78 -1.42
CA GLY A 102 12.63 -6.00 -0.82
C GLY A 102 11.32 -5.77 -0.06
N LYS A 103 10.82 -6.83 0.58
CA LYS A 103 9.65 -6.77 1.46
C LYS A 103 9.77 -7.74 2.63
N GLU A 104 9.10 -7.40 3.72
CA GLU A 104 8.82 -8.28 4.85
C GLU A 104 7.32 -8.56 4.88
N VAL A 105 6.94 -9.82 5.10
CA VAL A 105 5.54 -10.25 5.15
C VAL A 105 5.25 -10.80 6.55
N SER A 106 4.23 -10.27 7.19
CA SER A 106 3.61 -10.82 8.39
C SER A 106 2.18 -11.27 8.06
N VAL A 107 1.46 -11.78 9.07
CA VAL A 107 0.08 -12.28 8.87
C VAL A 107 -0.86 -11.19 8.37
N ASP A 108 -0.73 -9.98 8.91
CA ASP A 108 -1.66 -8.88 8.65
C ASP A 108 -1.07 -7.79 7.75
N MET A 109 0.27 -7.71 7.64
CA MET A 109 0.96 -6.58 7.02
C MET A 109 2.08 -7.00 6.09
N ILE A 110 2.30 -6.17 5.07
CA ILE A 110 3.49 -6.19 4.23
C ILE A 110 4.22 -4.88 4.42
N THR A 111 5.51 -4.95 4.73
CA THR A 111 6.41 -3.80 4.70
C THR A 111 7.28 -3.88 3.45
N VAL A 112 7.20 -2.88 2.58
CA VAL A 112 7.95 -2.80 1.34
C VAL A 112 9.02 -1.73 1.44
N TYR A 113 10.22 -2.06 0.96
CA TYR A 113 11.37 -1.17 0.95
C TYR A 113 11.74 -0.84 -0.48
N PHE A 114 11.84 0.44 -0.80
CA PHE A 114 12.25 0.89 -2.11
C PHE A 114 12.89 2.27 -2.08
N GLU A 115 13.65 2.58 -3.12
CA GLU A 115 14.27 3.89 -3.29
C GLU A 115 13.74 4.63 -4.53
N ILE A 116 13.71 5.96 -4.44
CA ILE A 116 13.46 6.84 -5.58
C ILE A 116 14.69 7.73 -5.76
N PRO A 117 15.52 7.51 -6.80
CA PRO A 117 16.63 8.40 -7.12
C PRO A 117 16.17 9.84 -7.27
N PHE A 118 16.85 10.75 -6.58
CA PHE A 118 16.47 12.15 -6.51
C PHE A 118 17.66 13.05 -6.21
N ASN A 119 17.95 13.98 -7.12
CA ASN A 119 19.12 14.85 -7.06
C ASN A 119 18.78 16.34 -7.21
N ASP A 120 17.53 16.72 -7.03
CA ASP A 120 17.00 18.05 -7.33
C ASP A 120 16.44 18.71 -6.05
N ASN A 121 15.92 19.93 -6.17
CA ASN A 121 14.99 20.49 -5.19
C ASN A 121 13.57 19.99 -5.47
N LEU A 122 12.74 19.91 -4.44
CA LEU A 122 11.35 19.45 -4.59
C LEU A 122 10.45 20.46 -5.31
N LYS A 123 10.92 21.67 -5.66
CA LYS A 123 10.09 22.68 -6.30
C LYS A 123 9.56 22.16 -7.64
N ASN A 124 8.25 22.32 -7.84
CA ASN A 124 7.49 21.87 -9.01
C ASN A 124 7.46 20.36 -9.22
N TYR A 125 7.89 19.55 -8.25
CA TYR A 125 7.56 18.13 -8.25
C TYR A 125 6.12 17.93 -7.78
N THR A 126 5.47 16.92 -8.34
CA THR A 126 4.18 16.41 -7.89
C THR A 126 4.40 15.03 -7.29
N LEU A 127 4.03 14.87 -6.02
CA LEU A 127 4.01 13.59 -5.34
C LEU A 127 2.59 13.01 -5.44
N SER A 128 2.49 11.77 -5.89
CA SER A 128 1.24 11.04 -6.08
C SER A 128 1.29 9.74 -5.30
N ASN A 129 0.24 9.45 -4.54
CA ASN A 129 0.05 8.15 -3.91
C ASN A 129 -1.40 7.70 -4.14
N THR A 130 -1.56 6.77 -5.06
CA THR A 130 -2.86 6.24 -5.48
C THR A 130 -3.00 4.76 -5.19
N ILE A 131 -2.17 4.24 -4.30
CA ILE A 131 -2.23 2.84 -3.87
C ILE A 131 -3.65 2.55 -3.40
N MET A 132 -4.29 1.58 -4.04
CA MET A 132 -5.60 1.00 -3.69
C MET A 132 -6.80 1.98 -3.75
N LEU A 133 -6.61 3.21 -4.22
CA LEU A 133 -7.69 4.20 -4.35
C LEU A 133 -8.76 3.80 -5.39
N ASP A 134 -8.44 2.86 -6.26
CA ASP A 134 -9.36 2.30 -7.25
C ASP A 134 -10.07 1.04 -6.75
N LEU A 135 -9.70 0.54 -5.57
CA LEU A 135 -10.23 -0.69 -4.98
C LEU A 135 -11.16 -0.40 -3.79
N PHE A 136 -10.83 0.59 -2.96
CA PHE A 136 -11.62 0.95 -1.78
C PHE A 136 -11.94 2.44 -1.77
N ASP A 137 -13.22 2.79 -1.70
CA ASP A 137 -13.71 4.17 -1.73
C ASP A 137 -13.28 4.97 -0.48
N ASP A 138 -13.05 4.29 0.64
CA ASP A 138 -12.61 4.84 1.92
C ASP A 138 -11.08 4.80 2.11
N GLN A 139 -10.32 4.37 1.10
CA GLN A 139 -8.86 4.28 1.18
C GLN A 139 -8.22 5.65 1.48
N SER A 140 -7.36 5.67 2.51
CA SER A 140 -6.55 6.85 2.87
C SER A 140 -5.08 6.50 2.98
N ASN A 141 -4.27 7.15 2.16
CA ASN A 141 -2.82 6.92 2.11
C ASN A 141 -2.08 8.09 2.76
N ILE A 142 -1.12 7.79 3.63
CA ILE A 142 -0.30 8.80 4.30
C ILE A 142 1.16 8.66 3.85
N ILE A 143 1.78 9.78 3.49
CA ILE A 143 3.24 9.87 3.32
C ILE A 143 3.79 10.85 4.35
N ASN A 144 4.65 10.35 5.24
CA ASN A 144 5.49 11.16 6.09
C ASN A 144 6.83 11.37 5.38
N LEU A 145 7.08 12.61 4.93
CA LEU A 145 8.28 12.97 4.17
C LEU A 145 9.24 13.78 5.03
N GLN A 146 10.47 13.29 5.16
CA GLN A 146 11.59 13.98 5.81
C GLN A 146 12.66 14.37 4.79
N LYS A 147 13.00 15.66 4.75
CA LYS A 147 14.10 16.21 3.96
C LYS A 147 14.67 17.46 4.64
N ASP A 148 16.00 17.56 4.73
CA ASP A 148 16.73 18.73 5.25
C ASP A 148 16.21 19.20 6.63
N ASN A 149 16.03 18.25 7.57
CA ASN A 149 15.46 18.46 8.91
C ASN A 149 14.01 18.99 8.94
N LYS A 150 13.31 18.97 7.81
CA LYS A 150 11.88 19.29 7.72
C LYS A 150 11.08 18.01 7.55
N ASN A 151 10.02 17.89 8.34
CA ASN A 151 9.06 16.81 8.27
C ASN A 151 7.72 17.39 7.81
N LYS A 152 7.07 16.77 6.83
CA LYS A 152 5.66 17.05 6.50
C LYS A 152 4.92 15.75 6.24
N SER A 153 3.66 15.71 6.64
CA SER A 153 2.75 14.59 6.37
C SER A 153 1.76 15.00 5.27
N PHE A 154 1.51 14.09 4.34
CA PHE A 154 0.55 14.26 3.26
C PHE A 154 -0.43 13.11 3.27
N GLN A 155 -1.71 13.46 3.21
CA GLN A 155 -2.79 12.50 3.03
C GLN A 155 -3.28 12.53 1.58
N PHE A 156 -3.56 11.35 1.04
CA PHE A 156 -4.08 11.12 -0.29
C PHE A 156 -5.30 10.21 -0.22
N ASP A 157 -6.33 10.55 -0.97
CA ASP A 157 -7.59 9.83 -1.06
C ASP A 157 -8.18 9.99 -2.48
N SER A 158 -9.40 9.50 -2.70
CA SER A 158 -10.10 9.61 -3.98
C SER A 158 -10.28 11.05 -4.46
N ASN A 159 -10.42 12.02 -3.55
CA ASN A 159 -10.57 13.45 -3.86
C ASN A 159 -9.21 14.14 -4.07
N LYS A 160 -8.14 13.62 -3.45
CA LYS A 160 -6.79 14.19 -3.48
C LYS A 160 -5.74 13.11 -3.76
N ARG A 161 -5.54 12.85 -5.05
CA ARG A 161 -4.62 11.79 -5.52
C ARG A 161 -3.15 12.22 -5.58
N SER A 162 -2.88 13.53 -5.59
CA SER A 162 -1.53 14.07 -5.66
C SER A 162 -1.40 15.45 -5.02
N ILE A 163 -0.18 15.87 -4.75
CA ILE A 163 0.18 17.20 -4.27
C ILE A 163 1.37 17.75 -5.04
N GLN A 164 1.27 19.02 -5.46
CA GLN A 164 2.39 19.73 -6.07
C GLN A 164 3.14 20.57 -5.04
N PHE A 165 4.46 20.49 -5.06
CA PHE A 165 5.32 21.30 -4.23
C PHE A 165 5.53 22.68 -4.88
N THR A 166 4.80 23.68 -4.40
CA THR A 166 4.73 25.02 -5.03
C THR A 166 5.79 25.97 -4.48
N ASN A 167 5.95 26.06 -3.16
CA ASN A 167 7.00 26.87 -2.53
C ASN A 167 7.51 26.18 -1.26
N ILE A 168 8.82 25.92 -1.24
CA ILE A 168 9.63 25.63 -0.05
C ILE A 168 9.32 24.29 0.64
N TRP A 169 10.09 23.29 0.20
CA TRP A 169 10.83 22.45 1.12
C TRP A 169 12.16 23.12 1.44
#